data_AF-A0A7S0AM50-F1
#
_entry.id   AF-A0A7S0AM50-F1
#
_cell.length_a   1.000
_cell.length_b   1.000
_cell.length_c   1.000
_cell.angle_alpha   90.00
_cell.angle_beta   90.00
_cell.angle_gamma   90.00
#
_symmetry.space_group_name_H-M   'P 1'
#
loop_
_entity.id
_entity.type
_entity.pdbx_description
1 polymer ?
#
loop_
_entity_poly.entity_id
_entity_poly.type
_entity_poly.pdbx_seq_one_letter_code
_entity_poly.pdbx_strand_id
1 'polypeptide(L)'
;EGWVVLADIAKNKGMTKAQVLVRWSLQKGYVNVPRSAAASKVERLAIAENSYGGVNPQDAGEGKSSFILSDEEMTVLDGLDVDYRAGKLGRTDGWTAEDIVGVDWDP
;
A
#
# COMPACT_ATOMS: atom_id res chain seq x y z
N GLU A 1 5.81 -15.54 -6.85
CA GLU A 1 5.67 -15.08 -8.25
C GLU A 1 5.04 -13.68 -8.34
N GLY A 2 3.86 -13.42 -7.75
CA GLY A 2 3.23 -12.09 -7.79
C GLY A 2 4.08 -10.90 -7.27
N TRP A 3 4.95 -11.12 -6.28
CA TRP A 3 5.87 -10.07 -5.80
C TRP A 3 6.88 -9.59 -6.85
N VAL A 4 7.26 -10.44 -7.81
CA VAL A 4 8.17 -10.07 -8.90
C VAL A 4 7.42 -9.17 -9.89
N VAL A 5 6.21 -9.57 -10.28
CA VAL A 5 5.33 -8.79 -11.16
C VAL A 5 5.07 -7.38 -10.60
N LEU A 6 4.73 -7.29 -9.31
CA LEU A 6 4.55 -6.00 -8.64
C LEU A 6 5.83 -5.15 -8.63
N ALA A 7 6.99 -5.78 -8.41
CA ALA A 7 8.27 -5.08 -8.42
C ALA A 7 8.62 -4.52 -9.80
N ASP A 8 8.30 -5.26 -10.87
CA ASP A 8 8.55 -4.82 -12.24
C ASP A 8 7.66 -3.64 -12.63
N ILE A 9 6.37 -3.67 -12.29
CA ILE A 9 5.45 -2.54 -12.48
C ILE A 9 5.95 -1.31 -11.71
N ALA A 10 6.32 -1.49 -10.44
CA ALA A 10 6.85 -0.42 -9.59
C ALA A 10 8.12 0.22 -10.20
N LYS A 11 9.05 -0.61 -10.68
CA LYS A 11 10.28 -0.16 -11.35
C LYS A 11 9.98 0.61 -12.63
N ASN A 12 9.09 0.11 -13.48
CA ASN A 12 8.73 0.76 -14.74
C ASN A 12 8.09 2.14 -14.54
N LYS A 13 7.40 2.32 -13.41
CA LYS A 13 6.71 3.57 -13.06
C LYS A 13 7.54 4.50 -12.19
N GLY A 14 8.73 4.06 -11.74
CA GLY A 14 9.57 4.83 -10.82
C GLY A 14 8.93 5.02 -9.44
N MET A 15 8.09 4.08 -9.02
CA MET A 15 7.33 4.12 -7.76
C MET A 15 7.74 2.98 -6.83
N THR A 16 7.42 3.09 -5.56
CA THR A 16 7.57 1.98 -4.62
C THR A 16 6.45 0.96 -4.78
N LYS A 17 6.69 -0.28 -4.38
CA LYS A 17 5.65 -1.35 -4.41
C LYS A 17 4.42 -0.95 -3.60
N ALA A 18 4.60 -0.26 -2.47
CA ALA A 18 3.50 0.23 -1.64
C ALA A 18 2.67 1.29 -2.38
N GLN A 19 3.32 2.26 -3.03
CA GLN A 19 2.64 3.26 -3.84
C GLN A 19 1.85 2.62 -5.00
N VAL A 20 2.36 1.58 -5.64
CA VAL A 20 1.62 0.85 -6.69
C VAL A 20 0.35 0.19 -6.13
N LEU A 21 0.42 -0.46 -4.97
CA LEU A 21 -0.76 -1.08 -4.34
C LEU A 21 -1.79 -0.03 -3.88
N VAL A 22 -1.32 1.08 -3.31
CA VAL A 22 -2.18 2.22 -2.94
C VAL A 22 -2.86 2.79 -4.18
N ARG A 23 -2.11 2.97 -5.28
CA ARG A 23 -2.66 3.49 -6.54
C ARG A 23 -3.65 2.53 -7.19
N TRP A 24 -3.37 1.23 -7.19
CA TRP A 24 -4.29 0.19 -7.67
C TRP A 24 -5.62 0.27 -6.90
N SER A 25 -5.56 0.31 -5.57
CA SER A 25 -6.74 0.41 -4.71
C SER A 25 -7.58 1.67 -5.03
N LEU A 26 -6.93 2.82 -5.22
CA LEU A 26 -7.61 4.06 -5.58
C LEU A 26 -8.26 3.98 -6.97
N GLN A 27 -7.58 3.41 -7.97
CA GLN A 27 -8.13 3.24 -9.32
C GLN A 27 -9.30 2.25 -9.39
N LYS A 28 -9.35 1.26 -8.48
CA LYS A 28 -10.52 0.39 -8.31
C LYS A 28 -11.71 1.10 -7.66
N GLY A 29 -11.52 2.33 -7.14
CA GLY A 29 -12.55 3.11 -6.46
C GLY A 29 -12.62 2.90 -4.95
N TYR A 30 -11.62 2.24 -4.34
CA TYR A 30 -11.57 2.08 -2.89
C TYR A 30 -10.91 3.29 -2.22
N VAL A 31 -11.41 3.67 -1.04
CA VAL A 31 -10.71 4.59 -0.14
C VAL A 31 -9.75 3.79 0.72
N ASN A 32 -8.45 4.06 0.59
CA ASN A 32 -7.41 3.36 1.32
C ASN A 32 -6.85 4.19 2.48
N VAL A 33 -6.54 3.51 3.58
CA VAL A 33 -5.93 4.11 4.77
C VAL A 33 -4.63 3.34 5.06
N PRO A 34 -3.54 3.63 4.33
CA PRO A 34 -2.27 2.97 4.57
C PRO A 34 -1.73 3.34 5.95
N ARG A 35 -1.40 2.33 6.76
CA ARG A 35 -0.81 2.51 8.10
C ARG A 35 0.69 2.30 8.04
N SER A 36 1.42 3.19 8.68
CA SER A 36 2.85 3.07 8.98
C SER A 36 3.09 3.69 10.36
N ALA A 37 4.02 3.14 11.13
CA ALA A 37 4.36 3.69 12.44
C ALA A 37 5.12 5.03 12.31
N ALA A 38 5.30 5.76 13.41
CA ALA A 38 6.05 7.01 13.43
C ALA A 38 7.38 6.92 14.20
N ALA A 39 7.77 5.70 14.62
CA ALA A 39 8.90 5.46 15.52
C ALA A 39 10.24 5.81 14.86
N SER A 40 10.39 5.54 13.57
CA SER A 40 11.59 5.86 12.80
C SER A 40 11.35 6.96 11.77
N LYS A 41 12.46 7.59 11.35
CA LYS A 41 12.45 8.55 10.24
C LYS A 41 11.95 7.92 8.94
N VAL A 42 12.29 6.65 8.69
CA VAL A 42 11.91 5.92 7.48
C VAL A 42 10.39 5.72 7.46
N GLU A 43 9.81 5.30 8.58
CA GLU A 43 8.36 5.06 8.65
C GLU A 43 7.56 6.38 8.53
N ARG A 44 8.06 7.48 9.09
CA ARG A 44 7.44 8.81 8.88
C ARG A 44 7.46 9.25 7.41
N LEU A 45 8.54 8.97 6.69
CA LEU A 45 8.61 9.24 5.25
C LEU A 45 7.64 8.35 4.48
N ALA A 46 7.48 7.08 4.88
CA ALA A 46 6.53 6.15 4.27
C ALA A 46 5.07 6.60 4.43
N ILE A 47 4.70 7.25 5.54
CA ILE A 47 3.37 7.85 5.72
C ILE A 47 3.10 8.89 4.62
N ALA A 48 4.03 9.83 4.41
CA ALA A 48 3.88 10.87 3.41
C ALA A 48 3.90 10.29 1.99
N GLU A 49 4.83 9.38 1.70
CA GLU A 49 5.01 8.73 0.40
C GLU A 49 3.79 7.93 -0.05
N ASN A 50 3.15 7.21 0.87
CA ASN A 50 2.00 6.35 0.58
C ASN A 50 0.65 7.06 0.78
N SER A 51 0.65 8.31 1.25
CA SER A 51 -0.56 9.12 1.34
C SER A 51 -1.16 9.39 -0.05
N TYR A 52 -2.42 9.82 -0.09
CA TYR A 52 -3.08 10.21 -1.34
C TYR A 52 -2.24 11.21 -2.16
N GLY A 53 -1.62 12.21 -1.51
CA GLY A 53 -0.77 13.19 -2.20
C GLY A 53 0.54 12.60 -2.70
N GLY A 54 1.10 11.61 -1.99
CA GLY A 54 2.33 10.92 -2.40
C GLY A 54 2.12 10.02 -3.62
N VAL A 55 0.94 9.40 -3.77
CA VAL A 55 0.59 8.58 -4.95
C VAL A 55 -0.11 9.35 -6.06
N ASN A 56 -0.61 10.55 -5.76
CA ASN A 56 -1.23 11.48 -6.72
C ASN A 56 -0.57 12.85 -6.63
N PRO A 57 0.68 12.99 -7.08
CA PRO A 57 1.35 14.29 -7.03
C PRO A 57 0.61 15.28 -7.95
N GLN A 58 -0.17 16.18 -7.36
CA GLN A 58 -0.98 17.18 -8.08
C GLN A 58 -0.14 18.37 -8.61
N ASP A 59 1.07 18.58 -8.07
CA ASP A 59 1.92 19.75 -8.38
C ASP A 59 3.35 19.35 -8.74
N ALA A 60 3.49 18.29 -9.51
CA ALA A 60 4.77 17.97 -10.09
C ALA A 60 4.86 18.76 -11.41
N GLY A 61 5.21 20.06 -11.30
CA GLY A 61 5.21 21.04 -12.40
C GLY A 61 5.76 20.50 -13.73
N GLU A 62 5.41 21.17 -14.83
CA GLU A 62 5.74 20.82 -16.24
C GLU A 62 6.76 19.68 -16.39
N GLY A 63 6.27 18.44 -16.56
CA GLY A 63 7.10 17.28 -16.90
C GLY A 63 7.05 16.08 -15.96
N LYS A 64 6.36 16.12 -14.81
CA LYS A 64 6.12 14.92 -14.00
C LYS A 64 4.70 14.40 -14.20
N SER A 65 4.59 13.36 -15.04
CA SER A 65 3.34 12.64 -15.33
C SER A 65 2.72 12.08 -14.05
N SER A 66 1.42 12.31 -13.87
CA SER A 66 0.65 11.62 -12.83
C SER A 66 0.80 10.11 -13.03
N PHE A 67 1.18 9.39 -11.98
CA PHE A 67 1.33 7.95 -12.02
C PHE A 67 -0.05 7.29 -12.14
N ILE A 68 -0.34 6.74 -13.32
CA ILE A 68 -1.56 5.99 -13.64
C ILE A 68 -1.16 4.58 -14.07
N LEU A 69 -1.85 3.58 -13.51
CA LEU A 69 -1.79 2.18 -13.95
C LEU A 69 -2.68 2.03 -15.19
N SER A 70 -2.10 1.45 -16.24
CA SER A 70 -2.82 1.08 -17.46
C SER A 70 -3.83 -0.04 -17.20
N ASP A 71 -4.77 -0.23 -18.12
CA ASP A 71 -5.78 -1.29 -18.01
C ASP A 71 -5.14 -2.68 -17.98
N GLU A 72 -4.04 -2.87 -18.72
CA GLU A 72 -3.25 -4.10 -18.68
C GLU A 72 -2.61 -4.32 -17.32
N GLU A 73 -1.98 -3.29 -16.73
CA GLU A 73 -1.39 -3.37 -15.39
C GLU A 73 -2.44 -3.63 -14.31
N MET A 74 -3.61 -2.99 -14.42
CA MET A 74 -4.74 -3.22 -13.52
C MET A 74 -5.23 -4.67 -13.61
N THR A 75 -5.36 -5.21 -14.83
CA THR A 75 -5.78 -6.60 -15.06
C THR A 75 -4.76 -7.59 -14.51
N VAL A 76 -3.47 -7.32 -14.69
CA VAL A 76 -2.38 -8.15 -14.16
C VAL A 76 -2.40 -8.14 -12.63
N LEU A 77 -2.56 -6.97 -12.00
CA LEU A 77 -2.63 -6.85 -10.54
C LEU A 77 -3.88 -7.52 -9.96
N ASP A 78 -5.03 -7.41 -10.62
CA ASP A 78 -6.25 -8.12 -10.23
C ASP A 78 -6.04 -9.65 -10.25
N GLY A 79 -5.28 -10.16 -11.22
CA GLY A 79 -4.93 -11.58 -11.34
C GLY A 79 -3.95 -12.10 -10.29
N LEU A 80 -3.40 -11.24 -9.41
CA LEU A 80 -2.50 -11.66 -8.32
C LEU A 80 -3.24 -12.07 -7.05
N ASP A 81 -4.56 -11.85 -6.96
CA ASP A 81 -5.35 -12.29 -5.83
C ASP A 81 -5.40 -13.82 -5.76
N VAL A 82 -5.20 -14.35 -4.56
CA VAL A 82 -5.20 -15.78 -4.26
C VAL A 82 -6.30 -16.14 -3.26
N ASP A 83 -7.31 -15.26 -3.12
CA ASP A 83 -8.41 -15.36 -2.16
C ASP A 83 -7.92 -15.54 -0.70
N TYR A 84 -6.71 -15.06 -0.42
CA TYR A 84 -6.11 -15.18 0.91
C TYR A 84 -6.72 -14.13 1.84
N ARG A 85 -7.68 -14.58 2.65
CA ARG A 85 -8.37 -13.71 3.60
C ARG A 85 -7.39 -13.21 4.67
N ALA A 86 -7.07 -11.93 4.62
CA ALA A 86 -6.43 -11.23 5.73
C ALA A 86 -7.39 -11.18 6.95
N GLY A 87 -6.84 -11.28 8.17
CA GLY A 87 -7.58 -11.00 9.40
C GLY A 87 -8.83 -11.87 9.61
N LYS A 88 -8.68 -13.21 9.56
CA LYS A 88 -9.75 -14.07 10.10
C LYS A 88 -9.93 -13.70 11.57
N LEU A 89 -11.02 -13.02 11.91
CA LEU A 89 -11.37 -12.66 13.30
C LEU A 89 -11.20 -13.92 14.18
N GLY A 90 -10.28 -13.85 15.16
CA GLY A 90 -9.94 -14.96 16.05
C GLY A 90 -8.71 -15.81 15.67
N ARG A 91 -8.05 -15.58 14.53
CA ARG A 91 -6.66 -16.03 14.34
C ARG A 91 -5.76 -14.98 14.97
N THR A 92 -5.11 -15.37 16.05
CA THR A 92 -4.18 -14.48 16.73
C THR A 92 -2.80 -14.51 16.10
N ASP A 93 -2.53 -15.24 15.01
CA ASP A 93 -1.21 -15.29 14.32
C ASP A 93 0.02 -15.31 15.27
N GLY A 94 -0.09 -16.01 16.41
CA GLY A 94 0.96 -16.14 17.43
C GLY A 94 0.82 -15.23 18.66
N TRP A 95 -0.16 -14.33 18.66
CA TRP A 95 -0.47 -13.40 19.73
C TRP A 95 -1.45 -14.01 20.75
N THR A 96 -1.43 -13.50 21.97
CA THR A 96 -2.25 -13.93 23.10
C THR A 96 -3.11 -12.79 23.61
N ALA A 97 -4.13 -13.08 24.43
CA ALA A 97 -5.02 -12.03 24.95
C ALA A 97 -4.26 -11.06 25.87
N GLU A 98 -3.18 -11.53 26.50
CA GLU A 98 -2.26 -10.73 27.31
C GLU A 98 -1.53 -9.66 26.50
N ASP A 99 -1.31 -9.88 25.20
CA ASP A 99 -0.65 -8.93 24.31
C ASP A 99 -1.56 -7.74 23.89
N ILE A 100 -2.86 -7.81 24.18
CA ILE A 100 -3.89 -6.89 23.65
C ILE A 100 -4.45 -5.92 24.72
N VAL A 101 -4.16 -6.13 26.02
CA VAL A 101 -4.93 -5.51 27.12
C VAL A 101 -4.23 -4.36 27.87
N GLY A 102 -3.22 -3.72 27.29
CA GLY A 102 -2.59 -2.53 27.89
C GLY A 102 -3.37 -1.24 27.59
N VAL A 103 -3.68 -0.43 28.62
CA VAL A 103 -4.21 0.94 28.47
C VAL A 103 -3.25 1.86 27.69
N ASP A 104 -1.98 1.48 27.62
CA ASP A 104 -0.93 2.18 26.89
C ASP A 104 -0.87 1.80 25.41
N TRP A 105 -1.78 0.96 24.90
CA TRP A 105 -1.76 0.49 23.52
C TRP A 105 -2.52 1.45 22.58
N ASP A 106 -1.77 2.13 21.71
CA ASP A 106 -2.25 2.81 20.50
C ASP A 106 -1.65 2.09 19.28
N PRO A 107 -2.44 1.68 18.27
CA PRO A 107 -1.93 1.04 17.06
C PRO A 107 -0.85 1.85 16.32
#